data_AF-A0A7K6QGE8-F1
#
_entry.id   AF-A0A7K6QGE8-F1
#
_cell.length_a   1.000
_cell.length_b   1.000
_cell.length_c   1.000
_cell.angle_alpha   90.00
_cell.angle_beta   90.00
_cell.angle_gamma   90.00
#
_symmetry.space_group_name_H-M   'P 1'
#
loop_
_entity.id
_entity.type
_entity.pdbx_description
1 polymer ?
#
loop_
_entity_poly.entity_id
_entity_poly.type
_entity_poly.pdbx_seq_one_letter_code
_entity_poly.pdbx_strand_id
1 'polypeptide(L)'
;MEKTLNRIHPVSDPESTYFLQVSWEKDLGTGFGIILSDCQCAWTGTVSEADISREAADIEMDRGKYVEELRKALVAGEESAGRYNFVVS
;
A
#
# COMPACT_ATOMS: atom_id res chain seq x y z
N MET A 1 14.17 9.57 -0.36
CA MET A 1 13.28 8.85 -1.28
C MET A 1 13.67 7.38 -1.40
N GLU A 2 12.90 6.53 -0.71
CA GLU A 2 12.90 5.07 -0.86
C GLU A 2 11.70 4.63 -1.72
N LYS A 3 11.81 3.46 -2.34
CA LYS A 3 10.70 2.87 -3.09
C LYS A 3 10.75 1.35 -3.08
N THR A 4 9.58 0.72 -3.22
CA THR A 4 9.42 -0.73 -3.41
C THR A 4 8.54 -0.98 -4.60
N LEU A 5 8.65 -2.19 -5.15
CA LEU A 5 7.75 -2.70 -6.17
C LEU A 5 7.32 -4.09 -5.75
N ASN A 6 6.03 -4.27 -5.56
CA ASN A 6 5.43 -5.52 -5.12
C ASN A 6 4.45 -6.04 -6.16
N ARG A 7 4.51 -7.34 -6.43
CA ARG A 7 3.55 -8.03 -7.28
C ARG A 7 2.35 -8.44 -6.43
N ILE A 8 1.14 -8.09 -6.86
CA ILE A 8 -0.11 -8.42 -6.17
C ILE A 8 -1.12 -9.05 -7.14
N HIS A 9 -2.05 -9.82 -6.58
CA HIS A 9 -3.20 -10.40 -7.29
C HIS A 9 -4.47 -9.89 -6.59
N PRO A 10 -5.12 -8.83 -7.11
CA PRO A 10 -6.34 -8.31 -6.51
C PRO A 10 -7.44 -9.38 -6.49
N VAL A 11 -8.19 -9.46 -5.40
CA VAL A 11 -9.31 -10.43 -5.32
C VAL A 11 -10.47 -10.07 -6.25
N SER A 12 -10.54 -8.81 -6.71
CA SER A 12 -11.48 -8.37 -7.73
C SER A 12 -11.12 -8.85 -9.14
N ASP A 13 -9.84 -9.19 -9.38
CA ASP A 13 -9.32 -9.67 -10.66
C ASP A 13 -8.17 -10.67 -10.43
N PRO A 14 -8.46 -11.88 -9.94
CA PRO A 14 -7.47 -12.81 -9.40
C PRO A 14 -6.54 -13.42 -10.46
N GLU A 15 -6.98 -13.45 -11.72
CA GLU A 15 -6.21 -13.99 -12.84
C GLU A 15 -5.18 -12.98 -13.37
N SER A 16 -5.37 -11.69 -13.07
CA SER A 16 -4.48 -10.62 -13.51
C SER A 16 -3.39 -10.33 -12.49
N THR A 17 -2.18 -10.13 -13.00
CA THR A 17 -1.05 -9.70 -12.18
C THR A 17 -0.95 -8.18 -12.21
N TYR A 18 -0.99 -7.56 -11.04
CA TYR A 18 -0.75 -6.12 -10.87
C TYR A 18 0.59 -5.86 -10.19
N PHE A 19 1.16 -4.70 -10.47
CA PHE A 19 2.37 -4.20 -9.85
C PHE A 19 2.05 -2.95 -9.03
N LEU A 20 2.35 -3.03 -7.73
CA LEU A 20 2.16 -1.97 -6.76
C LEU A 20 3.53 -1.38 -6.41
N GLN A 21 3.79 -0.15 -6.85
CA GLN A 21 4.95 0.62 -6.44
C GLN A 21 4.56 1.55 -5.30
N VAL A 22 5.34 1.57 -4.23
CA VAL A 22 5.15 2.50 -3.11
C VAL A 22 6.45 3.26 -2.89
N SER A 23 6.35 4.58 -2.72
CA SER A 23 7.51 5.46 -2.51
C SER A 23 7.28 6.44 -1.36
N TRP A 24 8.27 6.61 -0.50
CA TRP A 24 8.22 7.53 0.64
C TRP A 24 9.57 8.24 0.82
N GLU A 25 9.59 9.31 1.61
CA GLU A 25 10.82 10.10 1.79
C GLU A 25 11.73 9.57 2.89
N LYS A 26 11.24 9.61 4.14
CA LYS A 26 11.96 9.18 5.35
C LYS A 26 11.26 8.02 6.04
N ASP A 27 9.95 8.15 6.23
CA ASP A 27 9.12 7.17 6.91
C ASP A 27 7.76 7.08 6.24
N LEU A 28 7.19 5.87 6.17
CA LEU A 28 5.89 5.64 5.55
C LEU A 28 4.78 6.43 6.25
N GLY A 29 4.88 6.65 7.57
CA GLY A 29 3.95 7.42 8.37
C GLY A 29 3.97 8.93 8.08
N THR A 30 4.97 9.45 7.37
CA THR A 30 5.01 10.86 6.93
C THR A 30 4.29 11.10 5.61
N GLY A 31 3.77 10.03 5.00
CA GLY A 31 3.11 10.05 3.70
C GLY A 31 3.89 9.29 2.64
N PHE A 32 3.18 8.85 1.61
CA PHE A 32 3.74 8.05 0.53
C PHE A 32 2.98 8.26 -0.78
N GLY A 33 3.69 8.10 -1.89
CA GLY A 33 3.14 7.92 -3.21
C GLY A 33 2.89 6.45 -3.50
N ILE A 34 1.82 6.16 -4.22
CA ILE A 34 1.43 4.82 -4.64
C ILE A 34 1.15 4.82 -6.14
N ILE A 35 1.66 3.80 -6.85
CA ILE A 35 1.37 3.58 -8.26
C ILE A 35 0.93 2.12 -8.41
N LEU A 36 -0.20 1.91 -9.05
CA LEU A 36 -0.71 0.59 -9.42
C LEU A 36 -0.68 0.47 -10.95
N SER A 37 -0.22 -0.66 -11.49
CA SER A 37 -0.25 -0.93 -12.93
C SER A 37 -0.59 -2.39 -13.21
N ASP A 38 -1.38 -2.61 -14.27
CA ASP A 38 -1.74 -3.90 -14.86
C ASP A 38 -0.94 -4.19 -16.15
N CYS A 39 0.19 -3.50 -16.34
CA CYS A 39 1.01 -3.47 -17.55
C CYS A 39 0.37 -2.82 -18.79
N GLN A 40 -0.87 -2.33 -18.73
CA GLN A 40 -1.52 -1.60 -19.81
C GLN A 40 -1.80 -0.15 -19.42
N CYS A 41 -2.33 0.03 -18.22
CA CYS A 41 -2.68 1.27 -17.57
C CYS A 41 -1.85 1.47 -16.30
N ALA A 42 -1.82 2.71 -15.83
CA ALA A 42 -1.20 3.06 -14.55
C ALA A 42 -2.08 4.07 -13.81
N TRP A 43 -2.30 3.81 -12.53
CA TRP A 43 -3.01 4.69 -11.62
C TRP A 43 -2.06 5.19 -10.54
N THR A 44 -2.07 6.48 -10.28
CA THR A 44 -1.19 7.11 -9.30
C THR A 44 -2.03 7.76 -8.20
N GLY A 45 -1.60 7.59 -6.96
CA GLY A 45 -2.18 8.23 -5.79
C GLY A 45 -1.09 8.74 -4.85
N THR A 46 -1.48 9.64 -3.97
CA THR A 46 -0.63 10.18 -2.91
C THR A 46 -1.43 10.18 -1.62
N VAL A 47 -0.80 9.74 -0.55
CA VAL A 47 -1.36 9.67 0.80
C VAL A 47 -0.51 10.55 1.71
N SER A 48 -1.15 11.51 2.38
CA SER A 48 -0.46 12.41 3.31
C SER A 48 -0.36 11.82 4.72
N GLU A 49 0.53 12.37 5.56
CA GLU A 49 0.57 12.04 6.99
C GLU A 49 -0.78 12.27 7.69
N ALA A 50 -1.52 13.30 7.27
CA ALA A 50 -2.85 13.58 7.82
C ALA A 50 -3.86 12.48 7.46
N ASP A 51 -3.80 11.94 6.23
CA ASP A 51 -4.66 10.83 5.82
C ASP A 51 -4.37 9.57 6.62
N ILE A 52 -3.10 9.24 6.83
CA ILE A 52 -2.67 8.08 7.64
C ILE A 52 -3.17 8.22 9.07
N SER A 53 -3.00 9.41 9.66
CA SER A 53 -3.39 9.66 11.05
C SER A 53 -4.90 9.65 11.23
N ARG A 54 -5.64 10.17 10.25
CA ARG A 54 -7.11 10.13 10.22
C ARG A 54 -7.61 8.69 10.12
N GLU A 55 -7.12 7.92 9.15
CA GLU A 55 -7.57 6.53 8.96
C GLU A 55 -7.27 5.67 10.19
N ALA A 56 -6.09 5.82 10.80
CA ALA A 56 -5.74 5.13 12.04
C ALA A 56 -6.72 5.45 13.18
N ALA A 57 -7.13 6.72 13.30
CA ALA A 57 -8.12 7.15 14.30
C ALA A 57 -9.53 6.63 13.99
N ASP A 58 -9.94 6.63 12.72
CA ASP A 58 -11.27 6.20 12.27
C ASP A 58 -11.51 4.71 12.55
N ILE A 59 -10.45 3.89 12.53
CA ILE A 59 -10.51 2.46 12.89
C ILE A 59 -10.09 2.16 14.34
N GLU A 60 -9.94 3.20 15.17
CA GLU A 60 -9.55 3.11 16.59
C GLU A 60 -8.24 2.32 16.83
N MET A 61 -7.27 2.50 15.94
CA MET A 61 -5.98 1.82 16.00
C MET A 61 -4.86 2.79 16.37
N ASP A 62 -3.91 2.31 17.19
CA ASP A 62 -2.68 3.07 17.44
C ASP A 62 -1.97 3.41 16.12
N ARG A 63 -1.59 4.68 15.95
CA ARG A 63 -0.97 5.17 14.71
C ARG A 63 0.33 4.44 14.38
N GLY A 64 1.16 4.14 15.38
CA GLY A 64 2.40 3.40 15.18
C GLY A 64 2.13 2.00 14.64
N LYS A 65 1.20 1.30 15.28
CA LYS A 65 0.73 -0.02 14.83
C LYS A 65 0.12 0.03 13.43
N TYR A 66 -0.62 1.09 13.10
CA TYR A 66 -1.22 1.27 11.77
C TYR A 66 -0.14 1.38 10.69
N VAL A 67 0.90 2.20 10.92
CA VAL A 67 2.04 2.33 10.01
C VAL A 67 2.81 1.01 9.87
N GLU A 68 2.94 0.22 10.93
CA GLU A 68 3.54 -1.12 10.84
C GLU A 68 2.72 -2.07 9.96
N GLU A 69 1.39 -2.07 10.07
CA GLU A 69 0.53 -2.88 9.19
C GLU A 69 0.57 -2.40 7.75
N LEU A 70 0.61 -1.08 7.49
CA LEU A 70 0.86 -0.54 6.15
C LEU A 70 2.19 -1.04 5.59
N ARG A 71 3.25 -1.09 6.40
CA ARG A 71 4.54 -1.60 5.96
C ARG A 71 4.48 -3.10 5.63
N LYS A 72 3.76 -3.90 6.42
CA LYS A 72 3.58 -5.34 6.13
C LYS A 72 2.75 -5.57 4.87
N ALA A 73 1.69 -4.80 4.67
CA ALA A 73 0.80 -4.96 3.52
C ALA A 73 1.43 -4.44 2.22
N LEU A 74 1.99 -3.22 2.25
CA LEU A 74 2.38 -2.48 1.05
C LEU A 74 3.86 -2.64 0.69
N VAL A 75 4.73 -2.95 1.67
CA VAL A 75 6.19 -2.97 1.49
C VAL A 75 6.77 -4.38 1.56
N ALA A 76 6.33 -5.21 2.51
CA ALA A 76 6.93 -6.53 2.76
C ALA A 76 6.71 -7.59 1.64
N GLY A 77 5.89 -7.29 0.63
CA GLY A 77 5.80 -8.08 -0.60
C GLY A 77 5.41 -9.55 -0.37
N GLU A 78 6.18 -10.49 -0.93
CA GLU A 78 5.89 -11.93 -0.83
C GLU A 78 5.99 -12.48 0.61
N GLU A 79 6.70 -11.80 1.53
CA GLU A 79 6.76 -12.20 2.95
C GLU A 79 5.39 -12.07 3.65
N SER A 80 4.47 -11.30 3.07
CA SER A 80 3.10 -11.14 3.54
C SER A 80 2.05 -11.74 2.60
N ALA A 81 2.48 -12.53 1.60
CA ALA A 81 1.59 -13.22 0.66
C ALA A 81 0.59 -14.13 1.40
N GLY A 82 -0.70 -13.92 1.11
CA GLY A 82 -1.81 -14.65 1.74
C GLY A 82 -2.34 -14.06 3.05
N ARG A 83 -1.70 -13.02 3.61
CA ARG A 83 -2.19 -12.30 4.79
C ARG A 83 -3.06 -11.09 4.45
N TYR A 84 -2.79 -10.44 3.32
CA TYR A 84 -3.49 -9.23 2.88
C TYR A 84 -4.13 -9.45 1.51
N ASN A 85 -5.36 -8.97 1.38
CA ASN A 85 -6.11 -8.98 0.12
C ASN A 85 -6.23 -7.55 -0.40
N PHE A 86 -6.03 -7.38 -1.69
CA PHE A 86 -6.21 -6.10 -2.38
C PHE A 86 -7.49 -6.14 -3.20
N VAL A 87 -8.29 -5.09 -3.13
CA VAL A 87 -9.47 -4.90 -3.97
C VAL A 87 -9.24 -3.66 -4.81
N VAL A 88 -9.45 -3.77 -6.12
CA VAL A 88 -9.36 -2.67 -7.09
C VAL A 88 -10.69 -2.60 -7.83
N SER A 89 -11.26 -1.40 -7.95
CA SER A 89 -12.58 -1.14 -8.54
C SER A 89 -12.52 -0.03 -9.59
#